data_AF-A0A210QHP3-F1
#
_entry.id   AF-A0A210QHP3-F1
#
_cell.length_a   1.000
_cell.length_b   1.000
_cell.length_c   1.000
_cell.angle_alpha   90.00
_cell.angle_beta   90.00
_cell.angle_gamma   90.00
#
_symmetry.space_group_name_H-M   'P 1'
#
loop_
_entity.id
_entity.type
_entity.pdbx_description
1 polymer ?
#
loop_
_entity_poly.entity_id
_entity_poly.type
_entity_poly.pdbx_seq_one_letter_code
_entity_poly.pdbx_strand_id
1 'polypeptide(L)'
;MPASQTSLDTLSPAPKSKTPQLVPPRTTPSTPLHILAGWKRTLPEVDVQWISRALFKDTSYGSFDEQRIDKLWWYPPQLRLSNNIKSGVDRYFAHALLLWMTRRLWKVRLVCPYPSCHDRELVSAGIHPRVRQVLDVSSFYLIASEDLQCTRCKRKVVSWSHNIVEQLDIGHRVQFPCLLTGRNSCDMRIVRLLRNRG
;
A
#
# COMPACT_ATOMS: atom_id res chain seq x y z
N MET A 1 44.95 -39.35 -65.24
CA MET A 1 44.77 -40.59 -64.47
C MET A 1 45.81 -40.61 -63.34
N PRO A 2 45.44 -40.72 -62.05
CA PRO A 2 44.52 -39.92 -61.22
C PRO A 2 45.30 -39.09 -60.16
N ALA A 3 44.96 -37.83 -59.87
CA ALA A 3 44.00 -37.32 -58.87
C ALA A 3 44.26 -37.72 -57.40
N SER A 4 44.62 -36.75 -56.55
CA SER A 4 44.42 -36.70 -55.08
C SER A 4 44.71 -35.26 -54.61
N GLN A 5 43.73 -34.36 -54.72
CA GLN A 5 42.75 -33.94 -53.71
C GLN A 5 43.32 -33.14 -52.52
N THR A 6 42.85 -31.89 -52.50
CA THR A 6 42.89 -30.84 -51.48
C THR A 6 42.37 -31.31 -50.12
N SER A 7 42.86 -30.74 -49.02
CA SER A 7 42.11 -30.70 -47.76
C SER A 7 42.41 -29.42 -46.98
N LEU A 8 41.39 -28.57 -46.87
CA LEU A 8 41.31 -27.45 -45.94
C LEU A 8 41.25 -27.95 -44.50
N ASP A 9 41.81 -27.12 -43.61
CA ASP A 9 41.47 -26.87 -42.20
C ASP A 9 40.46 -27.79 -41.51
N THR A 10 40.86 -28.30 -40.34
CA THR A 10 39.89 -28.62 -39.28
C THR A 10 40.46 -28.17 -37.94
N LEU A 11 40.03 -26.99 -37.50
CA LEU A 11 40.11 -26.57 -36.10
C LEU A 11 39.37 -27.60 -35.23
N SER A 12 40.05 -28.08 -34.19
CA SER A 12 39.45 -28.92 -33.14
C SER A 12 38.28 -28.20 -32.45
N PRO A 13 37.22 -28.91 -32.04
CA PRO A 13 36.08 -28.29 -31.37
C PRO A 13 36.43 -27.93 -29.92
N ALA A 14 35.99 -26.74 -29.50
CA ALA A 14 36.06 -26.27 -28.13
C ALA A 14 35.24 -27.17 -27.17
N PRO A 15 35.65 -27.31 -25.90
CA PRO A 15 34.92 -28.08 -24.91
C PRO A 15 33.57 -27.42 -24.59
N LYS A 16 32.49 -28.22 -24.67
CA LYS A 16 31.12 -27.76 -24.37
C LYS A 16 31.00 -27.43 -22.87
N SER A 17 30.88 -26.14 -22.56
CA SER A 17 30.54 -25.62 -21.25
C SER A 17 29.13 -26.09 -20.85
N LYS A 18 29.02 -26.83 -19.73
CA LYS A 18 27.72 -27.21 -19.15
C LYS A 18 27.06 -25.97 -18.54
N THR A 19 25.95 -25.54 -19.13
CA THR A 19 25.07 -24.52 -18.58
C THR A 19 24.51 -25.01 -17.22
N PRO A 20 24.63 -24.24 -16.12
CA PRO A 20 23.97 -24.59 -14.87
C PRO A 20 22.45 -24.54 -15.09
N GLN A 21 21.75 -25.65 -14.89
CA GLN A 21 20.29 -25.65 -14.89
C GLN A 21 19.79 -24.85 -13.68
N LEU A 22 18.98 -23.83 -13.94
CA LEU A 22 18.19 -23.12 -12.94
C LEU A 22 17.18 -24.10 -12.33
N VAL A 23 17.44 -24.59 -11.12
CA VAL A 23 16.42 -25.29 -10.33
C VAL A 23 15.35 -24.24 -9.96
N PRO A 24 14.07 -24.45 -10.29
CA PRO A 24 13.02 -23.52 -9.90
C PRO A 24 12.97 -23.46 -8.36
N PRO A 25 12.83 -22.26 -7.76
CA PRO A 25 12.81 -22.13 -6.31
C PRO A 25 11.65 -22.94 -5.73
N ARG A 26 11.98 -23.79 -4.76
CA ARG A 26 11.03 -24.60 -3.97
C ARG A 26 9.93 -23.69 -3.43
N THR A 27 8.72 -23.82 -3.97
CA THR A 27 7.53 -23.11 -3.51
C THR A 27 7.18 -23.60 -2.11
N THR A 28 7.65 -22.91 -1.08
CA THR A 28 7.05 -23.02 0.25
C THR A 28 5.56 -22.70 0.12
N PRO A 29 4.64 -23.44 0.77
CA PRO A 29 3.23 -23.11 0.74
C PRO A 29 3.05 -21.68 1.24
N SER A 30 2.73 -20.77 0.32
CA SER A 30 2.51 -19.37 0.62
C SER A 30 1.27 -19.30 1.50
N THR A 31 1.41 -18.81 2.74
CA THR A 31 0.25 -18.42 3.56
C THR A 31 -0.69 -17.58 2.71
N PRO A 32 -1.99 -17.89 2.65
CA PRO A 32 -2.91 -17.16 1.80
C PRO A 32 -2.88 -15.67 2.15
N LEU A 33 -2.61 -14.83 1.14
CA LEU A 33 -2.60 -13.38 1.31
C LEU A 33 -4.03 -12.88 1.25
N HIS A 34 -4.53 -12.46 2.39
CA HIS A 34 -5.85 -11.88 2.53
C HIS A 34 -5.77 -10.36 2.35
N ILE A 35 -6.45 -9.87 1.32
CA ILE A 35 -6.55 -8.44 1.00
C ILE A 35 -7.94 -8.16 0.41
N LEU A 36 -8.47 -6.95 0.68
CA LEU A 36 -9.75 -6.51 0.15
C LEU A 36 -9.72 -6.46 -1.38
N ALA A 37 -10.82 -6.86 -2.02
CA ALA A 37 -10.94 -6.84 -3.48
C ALA A 37 -10.64 -5.45 -4.07
N GLY A 38 -11.07 -4.38 -3.40
CA GLY A 38 -10.77 -3.00 -3.83
C GLY A 38 -9.27 -2.66 -3.78
N TRP A 39 -8.57 -3.18 -2.76
CA TRP A 39 -7.15 -2.89 -2.55
C TRP A 39 -6.28 -3.62 -3.56
N LYS A 40 -6.67 -4.80 -4.06
CA LYS A 40 -5.93 -5.55 -5.10
C LYS A 40 -5.57 -4.70 -6.33
N ARG A 41 -6.41 -3.71 -6.67
CA ARG A 41 -6.19 -2.83 -7.83
C ARG A 41 -5.31 -1.61 -7.56
N THR A 42 -5.20 -1.19 -6.29
CA THR A 42 -4.60 0.10 -5.93
C THR A 42 -3.40 -0.02 -5.00
N LEU A 43 -3.23 -1.17 -4.37
CA LEU A 43 -2.12 -1.46 -3.50
C LEU A 43 -0.94 -2.01 -4.31
N PRO A 44 0.28 -1.45 -4.17
CA PRO A 44 1.46 -1.98 -4.85
C PRO A 44 1.76 -3.42 -4.41
N GLU A 45 2.22 -4.25 -5.35
CA GLU A 45 2.51 -5.67 -5.10
C GLU A 45 3.53 -5.87 -3.96
N VAL A 46 4.53 -4.99 -3.89
CA VAL A 46 5.56 -4.98 -2.83
C VAL A 46 4.97 -4.82 -1.42
N ASP A 47 3.78 -4.24 -1.31
CA ASP A 47 3.13 -3.94 -0.04
C ASP A 47 2.07 -4.98 0.38
N VAL A 48 1.58 -5.79 -0.57
CA VAL A 48 0.48 -6.74 -0.33
C VAL A 48 0.80 -7.70 0.81
N GLN A 49 2.00 -8.27 0.81
CA GLN A 49 2.36 -9.31 1.79
C GLN A 49 2.43 -8.77 3.22
N TRP A 50 3.10 -7.64 3.44
CA TRP A 50 3.27 -7.12 4.80
C TRP A 50 1.97 -6.49 5.32
N ILE A 51 1.19 -5.81 4.46
CA ILE A 51 -0.10 -5.24 4.85
C ILE A 51 -1.11 -6.34 5.19
N SER A 52 -1.14 -7.41 4.39
CA SER A 52 -2.01 -8.56 4.68
C SER A 52 -1.74 -9.10 6.09
N ARG A 53 -0.46 -9.32 6.43
CA ARG A 53 -0.07 -9.79 7.77
C ARG A 53 -0.35 -8.78 8.90
N ALA A 54 -0.19 -7.49 8.63
CA ALA A 54 -0.35 -6.45 9.61
C ALA A 54 -1.83 -6.23 9.99
N LEU A 55 -2.70 -6.15 8.97
CA LEU A 55 -4.07 -5.64 9.12
C LEU A 55 -5.18 -6.67 8.95
N PHE A 56 -4.87 -7.89 8.51
CA PHE A 56 -5.89 -8.93 8.28
C PHE A 56 -5.72 -10.10 9.22
N LYS A 57 -6.84 -10.70 9.62
CA LYS A 57 -6.85 -11.93 10.41
C LYS A 57 -6.42 -13.10 9.54
N ASP A 58 -5.60 -13.96 10.12
CA ASP A 58 -5.20 -15.24 9.53
C ASP A 58 -6.35 -16.26 9.68
N THR A 59 -7.42 -16.02 8.94
CA THR A 59 -8.61 -16.87 8.88
C THR A 59 -8.86 -17.23 7.43
N SER A 60 -9.47 -18.39 7.18
CA SER A 60 -9.76 -18.90 5.83
C SER A 60 -10.44 -17.89 4.89
N TYR A 61 -11.19 -16.92 5.43
CA TYR A 61 -11.92 -15.90 4.66
C TYR A 61 -11.22 -14.53 4.62
N GLY A 62 -10.20 -14.29 5.44
CA GLY A 62 -9.41 -13.06 5.42
C GLY A 62 -10.21 -11.79 5.72
N SER A 63 -10.55 -11.56 6.99
CA SER A 63 -11.24 -10.34 7.42
C SER A 63 -10.26 -9.25 7.86
N PHE A 64 -10.61 -8.00 7.58
CA PHE A 64 -9.89 -6.84 8.11
C PHE A 64 -10.01 -6.81 9.64
N ASP A 65 -8.90 -6.73 10.34
CA ASP A 65 -8.85 -6.78 11.80
C ASP A 65 -8.99 -5.38 12.41
N GLU A 66 -10.22 -4.88 12.48
CA GLU A 66 -10.50 -3.56 13.06
C GLU A 66 -10.00 -3.41 14.51
N GLN A 67 -9.88 -4.51 15.26
CA GLN A 67 -9.43 -4.48 16.66
C GLN A 67 -7.94 -4.14 16.79
N ARG A 68 -7.15 -4.37 15.74
CA ARG A 68 -5.72 -3.99 15.70
C ARG A 68 -5.49 -2.51 15.43
N ILE A 69 -6.52 -1.76 15.05
CA ILE A 69 -6.37 -0.37 14.63
C ILE A 69 -6.29 0.54 15.86
N ASP A 70 -5.07 0.73 16.34
CA ASP A 70 -4.72 1.54 17.53
C ASP A 70 -3.84 2.76 17.21
N LYS A 71 -3.31 2.81 15.98
CA LYS A 71 -2.40 3.86 15.51
C LYS A 71 -2.65 4.22 14.05
N LEU A 72 -2.26 5.45 13.72
CA LEU A 72 -2.33 5.99 12.36
C LEU A 72 -1.31 5.34 11.43
N TRP A 73 -0.06 5.23 11.86
CA TRP A 73 1.05 4.84 11.00
C TRP A 73 1.46 3.38 11.20
N TRP A 74 1.54 2.67 10.09
CA TRP A 74 1.99 1.29 9.98
C TRP A 74 3.21 1.24 9.09
N TYR A 75 4.24 0.52 9.53
CA TYR A 75 5.51 0.45 8.84
C TYR A 75 5.79 -0.98 8.39
N PRO A 76 6.43 -1.16 7.23
CA PRO A 76 6.87 -2.48 6.81
C PRO A 76 7.86 -3.06 7.84
N PRO A 77 7.93 -4.40 7.96
CA PRO A 77 8.89 -5.05 8.84
C PRO A 77 10.33 -4.60 8.52
N GLN A 78 11.03 -4.09 9.53
CA GLN A 78 12.41 -3.65 9.36
C GLN A 78 13.31 -4.83 9.00
N LEU A 79 14.19 -4.62 8.02
CA LEU A 79 15.22 -5.59 7.63
C LEU A 79 16.12 -5.90 8.84
N ARG A 80 16.08 -7.15 9.32
CA ARG A 80 17.12 -7.65 10.23
C ARG A 80 18.34 -7.95 9.40
N LEU A 81 19.40 -7.15 9.55
CA LEU A 81 20.71 -7.40 8.94
C LEU A 81 21.23 -8.74 9.45
N SER A 82 21.14 -9.78 8.62
CA SER A 82 21.71 -11.09 8.89
C SER A 82 22.50 -11.55 7.67
N ASN A 83 23.55 -12.34 7.90
CA ASN A 83 24.41 -12.84 6.81
C ASN A 83 23.68 -13.82 5.86
N ASN A 84 22.41 -14.16 6.15
CA ASN A 84 21.56 -15.07 5.37
C ASN A 84 20.30 -14.37 4.82
N ILE A 85 20.37 -13.06 4.54
CA ILE A 85 19.26 -12.35 3.91
C ILE A 85 19.05 -12.86 2.48
N LYS A 86 17.89 -13.46 2.24
CA LYS A 86 17.37 -13.67 0.88
C LYS A 86 17.07 -12.32 0.25
N SER A 87 17.62 -12.06 -0.93
CA SER A 87 17.34 -10.86 -1.72
C SER A 87 15.87 -10.83 -2.14
N GLY A 88 15.12 -9.83 -1.66
CA GLY A 88 13.75 -9.55 -2.07
C GLY A 88 13.56 -8.05 -2.21
N VAL A 89 13.07 -7.60 -3.37
CA VAL A 89 12.84 -6.18 -3.71
C VAL A 89 11.82 -5.56 -2.74
N ASP A 90 10.80 -6.33 -2.35
CA ASP A 90 9.79 -6.00 -1.35
C ASP A 90 10.37 -5.48 -0.02
N ARG A 91 11.59 -5.91 0.35
CA ARG A 91 12.21 -5.50 1.61
C ARG A 91 12.75 -4.06 1.62
N TYR A 92 13.01 -3.49 0.45
CA TYR A 92 13.60 -2.14 0.31
C TYR A 92 12.59 -1.11 -0.18
N PHE A 93 11.59 -1.54 -0.93
CA PHE A 93 10.63 -0.66 -1.60
C PHE A 93 9.23 -0.71 -1.01
N ALA A 94 9.04 -1.39 0.13
CA ALA A 94 7.79 -1.33 0.85
C ALA A 94 7.56 0.07 1.45
N HIS A 95 6.32 0.52 1.38
CA HIS A 95 5.92 1.87 1.77
C HIS A 95 5.29 1.86 3.16
N ALA A 96 5.40 2.94 3.91
CA ALA A 96 4.58 3.12 5.12
C ALA A 96 3.11 3.29 4.73
N LEU A 97 2.19 2.87 5.61
CA LEU A 97 0.75 3.05 5.45
C LEU A 97 0.20 3.97 6.53
N LEU A 98 -0.39 5.08 6.11
CA LEU A 98 -1.24 5.92 6.93
C LEU A 98 -2.68 5.41 6.87
N LEU A 99 -3.21 4.97 7.99
CA LEU A 99 -4.59 4.49 8.11
C LEU A 99 -5.47 5.54 8.78
N TRP A 100 -6.15 6.35 7.96
CA TRP A 100 -7.01 7.46 8.39
C TRP A 100 -8.41 6.98 8.78
N MET A 101 -8.52 6.19 9.84
CA MET A 101 -9.81 5.71 10.38
C MET A 101 -10.18 6.49 11.64
N THR A 102 -10.54 7.76 11.47
CA THR A 102 -10.70 8.74 12.56
C THR A 102 -11.76 8.35 13.59
N ARG A 103 -12.91 7.80 13.18
CA ARG A 103 -13.92 7.30 14.14
C ARG A 103 -13.42 6.07 14.86
N ARG A 104 -12.71 5.17 14.16
CA ARG A 104 -12.17 3.96 14.78
C ARG A 104 -11.10 4.28 15.83
N LEU A 105 -10.18 5.18 15.49
CA LEU A 105 -9.03 5.54 16.32
C LEU A 105 -9.42 6.43 17.51
N TRP A 106 -10.30 7.41 17.30
CA TRP A 106 -10.53 8.47 18.27
C TRP A 106 -11.96 8.55 18.80
N LYS A 107 -12.88 7.72 18.28
CA LYS A 107 -14.30 7.71 18.67
C LYS A 107 -14.97 9.09 18.55
N VAL A 108 -14.47 9.93 17.63
CA VAL A 108 -15.01 11.26 17.37
C VAL A 108 -16.41 11.18 16.77
N ARG A 109 -17.29 12.08 17.21
CA ARG A 109 -18.62 12.25 16.60
C ARG A 109 -18.48 13.08 15.33
N LEU A 110 -18.82 12.49 14.19
CA LEU A 110 -18.81 13.16 12.88
C LEU A 110 -20.23 13.29 12.36
N VAL A 111 -20.51 14.40 11.68
CA VAL A 111 -21.84 14.73 11.17
C VAL A 111 -21.84 14.82 9.64
N CYS A 112 -23.01 14.56 9.07
CA CYS A 112 -23.21 14.52 7.63
C CYS A 112 -23.02 15.91 7.02
N PRO A 113 -22.12 16.08 6.02
CA PRO A 113 -21.80 17.41 5.47
C PRO A 113 -22.90 17.98 4.57
N TYR A 114 -23.96 17.22 4.29
CA TYR A 114 -25.10 17.67 3.48
C TYR A 114 -26.10 18.42 4.36
N PRO A 115 -26.41 19.71 4.08
CA PRO A 115 -27.28 20.54 4.93
C PRO A 115 -28.68 19.95 5.18
N SER A 116 -29.23 19.26 4.17
CA SER A 116 -30.54 18.59 4.29
C SER A 116 -30.59 17.52 5.39
N CYS A 117 -29.44 17.04 5.86
CA CYS A 117 -29.36 16.03 6.90
C CYS A 117 -29.38 16.60 8.32
N HIS A 118 -29.25 17.91 8.52
CA HIS A 118 -29.29 18.58 9.82
C HIS A 118 -28.32 17.95 10.83
N ASP A 119 -27.04 17.93 10.47
CA ASP A 119 -25.95 17.39 11.29
C ASP A 119 -26.17 15.97 11.82
N ARG A 120 -26.88 15.15 11.05
CA ARG A 120 -27.08 13.75 11.39
C ARG A 120 -25.74 13.04 11.48
N GLU A 121 -25.58 12.25 12.55
CA GLU A 121 -24.36 11.49 12.78
C GLU A 121 -24.04 10.53 11.63
N LEU A 122 -22.75 10.45 11.31
CA LEU A 122 -22.18 9.50 10.39
C LEU A 122 -21.72 8.25 11.15
N VAL A 123 -22.13 7.06 10.69
CA VAL A 123 -21.65 5.78 11.23
C VAL A 123 -20.49 5.22 10.43
N SER A 124 -19.66 4.33 11.00
CA SER A 124 -18.62 3.65 10.21
C SER A 124 -19.27 2.68 9.24
N ALA A 125 -18.81 2.67 8.00
CA ALA A 125 -19.34 1.89 6.88
C ALA A 125 -18.29 0.96 6.26
N GLY A 126 -17.26 0.63 7.06
CA GLY A 126 -16.14 -0.20 6.68
C GLY A 126 -15.00 0.59 6.06
N ILE A 127 -14.02 -0.13 5.54
CA ILE A 127 -12.81 0.43 4.94
C ILE A 127 -13.04 0.89 3.50
N HIS A 128 -12.46 2.04 3.15
CA HIS A 128 -12.53 2.60 1.81
C HIS A 128 -11.86 1.63 0.81
N PRO A 129 -12.49 1.32 -0.33
CA PRO A 129 -11.99 0.30 -1.25
C PRO A 129 -10.72 0.69 -2.01
N ARG A 130 -10.18 1.89 -1.84
CA ARG A 130 -8.96 2.34 -2.52
C ARG A 130 -7.88 2.72 -1.52
N VAL A 131 -6.67 2.28 -1.80
CA VAL A 131 -5.44 2.84 -1.23
C VAL A 131 -4.93 3.89 -2.21
N ARG A 132 -4.32 4.96 -1.71
CA ARG A 132 -3.67 5.97 -2.55
C ARG A 132 -2.20 6.05 -2.21
N GLN A 133 -1.35 6.13 -3.23
CA GLN A 133 0.02 6.58 -3.04
C GLN A 133 0.04 8.10 -2.87
N VAL A 134 0.82 8.56 -1.91
CA VAL A 134 1.09 9.96 -1.60
C VAL A 134 2.56 10.22 -1.84
N LEU A 135 2.83 11.18 -2.73
CA LEU A 135 4.18 11.64 -2.99
C LEU A 135 4.73 12.35 -1.73
N ASP A 136 5.91 11.94 -1.30
CA ASP A 136 6.66 12.55 -0.21
C ASP A 136 8.04 13.03 -0.71
N VAL A 137 8.73 13.84 0.09
CA VAL A 137 10.05 14.42 -0.23
C VAL A 137 11.07 13.34 -0.60
N SER A 138 11.04 12.20 0.09
CA SER A 138 12.02 11.13 -0.08
C SER A 138 11.55 9.99 -0.99
N SER A 139 10.23 9.77 -1.10
CA SER A 139 9.64 8.66 -1.88
C SER A 139 8.10 8.78 -1.93
N PHE A 140 7.40 7.74 -1.47
CA PHE A 140 5.95 7.66 -1.36
C PHE A 140 5.57 6.99 -0.04
N TYR A 141 4.36 7.27 0.43
CA TYR A 141 3.66 6.43 1.40
C TYR A 141 2.24 6.14 0.92
N LEU A 142 1.61 5.15 1.53
CA LEU A 142 0.24 4.76 1.22
C LEU A 142 -0.71 5.43 2.20
N ILE A 143 -1.90 5.81 1.74
CA ILE A 143 -3.00 6.20 2.61
C ILE A 143 -4.25 5.35 2.33
N ALA A 144 -4.85 4.86 3.40
CA ALA A 144 -6.14 4.18 3.44
C ALA A 144 -7.06 4.90 4.44
N SER A 145 -8.37 4.73 4.29
CA SER A 145 -9.39 5.41 5.12
C SER A 145 -10.54 4.48 5.44
N GLU A 146 -11.40 4.88 6.38
CA GLU A 146 -12.75 4.36 6.49
C GLU A 146 -13.74 5.14 5.62
N ASP A 147 -14.76 4.44 5.14
CA ASP A 147 -15.99 5.05 4.65
C ASP A 147 -16.92 5.29 5.85
N LEU A 148 -17.56 6.44 5.85
CA LEU A 148 -18.58 6.83 6.83
C LEU A 148 -19.92 6.93 6.12
N GLN A 149 -21.01 6.50 6.75
CA GLN A 149 -22.35 6.53 6.18
C GLN A 149 -23.31 7.35 7.02
N CYS A 150 -24.05 8.26 6.40
CA CYS A 150 -25.10 8.99 7.08
C CYS A 150 -26.29 8.08 7.40
N THR A 151 -26.76 8.08 8.66
CA THR A 151 -27.90 7.24 9.05
C THR A 151 -29.21 7.66 8.39
N ARG A 152 -29.32 8.94 7.97
CA ARG A 152 -30.52 9.53 7.34
C ARG A 152 -30.51 9.36 5.83
N CYS A 153 -29.57 9.96 5.11
CA CYS A 153 -29.56 9.95 3.64
C CYS A 153 -28.84 8.74 3.02
N LYS A 154 -28.23 7.87 3.85
CA LYS A 154 -27.50 6.65 3.45
C LYS A 154 -26.28 6.87 2.55
N ARG A 155 -25.93 8.11 2.21
CA ARG A 155 -24.72 8.45 1.43
C ARG A 155 -23.46 8.10 2.22
N LYS A 156 -22.46 7.61 1.50
CA LYS A 156 -21.11 7.38 2.02
C LYS A 156 -20.21 8.57 1.75
N VAL A 157 -19.33 8.88 2.70
CA VAL A 157 -18.28 9.89 2.61
C VAL A 157 -16.99 9.32 3.18
N VAL A 158 -15.87 9.56 2.55
CA VAL A 158 -14.57 9.04 3.04
C VAL A 158 -14.09 9.91 4.21
N SER A 159 -13.51 9.33 5.24
CA SER A 159 -13.09 10.07 6.44
C SER A 159 -12.01 11.13 6.20
N TRP A 160 -11.25 11.05 5.10
CA TRP A 160 -10.29 12.09 4.69
C TRP A 160 -10.92 13.25 3.90
N SER A 161 -12.23 13.24 3.67
CA SER A 161 -12.90 14.31 2.91
C SER A 161 -12.76 15.63 3.64
N HIS A 162 -12.57 16.74 2.92
CA HIS A 162 -12.36 18.07 3.51
C HIS A 162 -13.38 18.40 4.60
N ASN A 163 -14.67 18.32 4.28
CA ASN A 163 -15.77 18.63 5.20
C ASN A 163 -15.84 17.69 6.43
N ILE A 164 -15.12 16.57 6.42
CA ILE A 164 -15.00 15.65 7.56
C ILE A 164 -13.78 16.00 8.40
N VAL A 165 -12.64 16.22 7.75
CA VAL A 165 -11.39 16.63 8.42
C VAL A 165 -11.58 17.96 9.15
N GLU A 166 -12.33 18.91 8.58
CA GLU A 166 -12.63 20.20 9.22
C GLU A 166 -13.44 20.10 10.52
N GLN A 167 -14.20 19.02 10.71
CA GLN A 167 -14.97 18.80 11.94
C GLN A 167 -14.09 18.35 13.12
N LEU A 168 -12.89 17.86 12.85
CA LEU A 168 -11.96 17.42 13.87
C LEU A 168 -11.39 18.63 14.63
N ASP A 169 -11.01 18.45 15.89
CA ASP A 169 -10.24 19.47 16.59
C ASP A 169 -8.84 19.64 15.95
N ILE A 170 -8.15 20.71 16.35
CA ILE A 170 -6.86 21.08 15.77
C ILE A 170 -5.83 19.96 15.96
N GLY A 171 -5.83 19.28 17.12
CA GLY A 171 -4.85 18.24 17.45
C GLY A 171 -4.96 17.00 16.55
N HIS A 172 -6.18 16.64 16.15
CA HIS A 172 -6.39 15.57 15.17
C HIS A 172 -6.16 16.05 13.73
N ARG A 173 -6.56 17.29 13.39
CA ARG A 173 -6.34 17.84 12.04
C ARG A 173 -4.87 17.89 11.65
N VAL A 174 -3.99 18.30 12.56
CA VAL A 174 -2.54 18.38 12.28
C VAL A 174 -1.89 17.02 12.03
N GLN A 175 -2.55 15.92 12.42
CA GLN A 175 -2.09 14.57 12.12
C GLN A 175 -2.40 14.13 10.68
N PHE A 176 -3.22 14.88 9.93
CA PHE A 176 -3.47 14.62 8.50
C PHE A 176 -2.36 15.28 7.65
N PRO A 177 -1.43 14.50 7.06
CA PRO A 177 -0.21 15.06 6.51
C PRO A 177 -0.30 15.41 5.02
N CYS A 178 -1.38 15.05 4.33
CA CYS A 178 -1.44 15.12 2.87
C CYS A 178 -2.59 15.97 2.32
N LEU A 179 -2.37 16.52 1.13
CA LEU A 179 -3.40 17.05 0.27
C LEU A 179 -3.84 15.98 -0.72
N LEU A 180 -5.13 15.64 -0.70
CA LEU A 180 -5.74 14.66 -1.59
C LEU A 180 -6.69 15.36 -2.57
N THR A 181 -6.40 15.27 -3.87
CA THR A 181 -7.31 15.70 -4.94
C THR A 181 -7.91 14.49 -5.65
N GLY A 182 -8.77 14.68 -6.65
CA GLY A 182 -9.43 13.57 -7.33
C GLY A 182 -8.48 12.54 -7.97
N ARG A 183 -7.31 12.97 -8.46
CA ARG A 183 -6.31 12.11 -9.12
C ARG A 183 -4.96 12.08 -8.41
N ASN A 184 -4.61 13.13 -7.69
CA ASN A 184 -3.25 13.31 -7.17
C ASN A 184 -3.25 13.41 -5.65
N SER A 185 -2.18 12.90 -5.03
CA SER A 185 -1.99 12.91 -3.58
C SER A 185 -0.57 13.37 -3.28
N CYS A 186 -0.40 14.34 -2.40
CA CYS A 186 0.90 14.94 -2.10
C CYS A 186 1.02 15.26 -0.60
N ASP A 187 2.18 15.01 0.00
CA ASP A 187 2.49 15.42 1.37
C ASP A 187 2.55 16.96 1.46
N MET A 188 1.98 17.51 2.52
CA MET A 188 1.97 18.95 2.76
C MET A 188 3.38 19.56 2.91
N ARG A 189 4.40 18.75 3.26
CA ARG A 189 5.81 19.17 3.26
C ARG A 189 6.28 19.58 1.87
N ILE A 190 5.91 18.83 0.82
CA ILE A 190 6.23 19.21 -0.56
C ILE A 190 5.55 20.53 -0.91
N VAL A 191 4.27 20.69 -0.57
CA VAL A 191 3.52 21.92 -0.84
C VAL A 191 4.18 23.12 -0.16
N ARG A 192 4.61 22.97 1.09
CA ARG A 192 5.34 24.02 1.84
C ARG A 192 6.69 24.35 1.19
N LEU A 193 7.45 23.33 0.77
CA LEU A 193 8.72 23.52 0.07
C LEU A 193 8.54 24.26 -1.26
N LEU A 194 7.48 23.98 -2.00
CA LEU A 194 7.18 24.66 -3.27
C LEU A 194 6.70 26.10 -3.06
N ARG A 195 5.91 26.38 -2.02
CA ARG A 195 5.45 27.74 -1.69
C ARG A 195 6.60 28.67 -1.29
N ASN A 196 7.62 28.16 -0.61
CA ASN A 196 8.77 28.96 -0.19
C ASN A 196 9.76 29.28 -1.34
N ARG A 197 9.44 28.90 -2.58
CA ARG A 197 10.30 29.10 -3.76
C ARG A 197 9.73 30.12 -4.76
N GLY A 198 8.52 30.62 -4.54
CA GLY A 198 7.87 31.66 -5.35
C GLY A 198 7.71 32.94 -4.55
#